data_AF-A0A8H3SM95-F1
#
_entry.id   AF-A0A8H3SM95-F1
#
_cell.length_a   1.000
_cell.length_b   1.000
_cell.length_c   1.000
_cell.angle_alpha   90.00
_cell.angle_beta   90.00
_cell.angle_gamma   90.00
#
_symmetry.space_group_name_H-M   'P 1'
#
loop_
_entity.id
_entity.type
_entity.pdbx_description
1 polymer ?
#
loop_
_entity_poly.entity_id
_entity_poly.type
_entity_poly.pdbx_seq_one_letter_code
_entity_poly.pdbx_strand_id
1 'polypeptide(L)'
;MPNVSQPALAGLSALESLPVEIIQEIFLHCLEVNLPRASIHIARALSNTVLYTWVIRYVFSSTNESARQDFFTPDFLPWPLDVFAISPNERKNLQNVILGCRWCTLPLIRKCQRDYIEHTIRRKCLQLDLSPEDRQILIAIGEQFDKDVQSTPDETPHGHRGKGDLILKAKIPKSDVDCKVAVWFDAGAVQIRPSSEIYQETDIFRLPCFAANLPVQVPDKLLFPPWTDSKLDFLELLSMDGYLDEDPEHPRAKRILRQTIRDRDLATFKRLLSMRIRVPWYKYPIRWPVLPNHFYVALKYADEVEDPFVRLLVSQRWEDIPTDDFQLKDQLMAKLGTGISG
;
A
#
# COMPACT_ATOMS: atom_id res chain seq x y z
N MET A 1 61.08 26.16 6.49
CA MET A 1 60.14 25.47 5.58
C MET A 1 58.99 24.94 6.42
N PRO A 2 57.74 25.31 6.12
CA PRO A 2 56.60 24.90 6.94
C PRO A 2 56.30 23.41 6.71
N ASN A 3 56.10 22.71 7.81
CA ASN A 3 55.73 21.30 7.87
C ASN A 3 54.33 21.15 7.23
N VAL A 4 54.26 20.53 6.05
CA VAL A 4 52.98 20.21 5.41
C VAL A 4 52.38 19.04 6.17
N SER A 5 51.48 19.35 7.10
CA SER A 5 50.63 18.37 7.76
C SER A 5 49.94 17.52 6.70
N GLN A 6 50.26 16.23 6.63
CA GLN A 6 49.46 15.24 5.91
C GLN A 6 48.02 15.34 6.41
N PRO A 7 47.00 15.31 5.53
CA PRO A 7 45.62 15.19 5.99
C PRO A 7 45.53 13.88 6.75
N ALA A 8 45.22 13.94 8.05
CA ALA A 8 44.92 12.76 8.82
C ALA A 8 43.81 11.99 8.09
N LEU A 9 44.08 10.72 7.74
CA LEU A 9 43.02 9.79 7.39
C LEU A 9 42.03 9.81 8.55
N ALA A 10 40.89 10.48 8.36
CA ALA A 10 39.86 10.57 9.38
C ALA A 10 39.44 9.14 9.72
N GLY A 11 39.84 8.64 10.89
CA GLY A 11 39.47 7.33 11.36
C GLY A 11 37.97 7.21 11.49
N LEU A 12 37.45 5.99 11.36
CA LEU A 12 36.05 5.71 11.63
C LEU A 12 35.69 6.19 13.04
N SER A 13 34.49 6.75 13.20
CA SER A 13 33.95 7.07 14.52
C SER A 13 33.81 5.80 15.37
N ALA A 14 33.64 5.96 16.68
CA ALA A 14 33.43 4.83 17.59
C ALA A 14 32.23 3.96 17.15
N LEU A 15 31.15 4.59 16.68
CA LEU A 15 29.95 3.90 16.18
C LEU A 15 30.22 3.14 14.88
N GLU A 16 30.97 3.73 13.94
CA GLU A 16 31.32 3.10 12.66
C GLU A 16 32.36 1.98 12.81
N SER A 17 33.11 1.98 13.92
CA SER A 17 34.09 0.95 14.25
C SER A 17 33.49 -0.30 14.90
N LEU A 18 32.19 -0.26 15.24
CA LEU A 18 31.49 -1.41 15.81
C LEU A 18 31.29 -2.52 14.78
N PRO A 19 31.18 -3.79 15.23
CA PRO A 19 30.71 -4.88 14.38
C PRO A 19 29.34 -4.56 13.79
N VAL A 20 29.10 -5.07 12.58
CA VAL A 20 27.86 -4.82 11.82
C VAL A 20 26.63 -5.25 12.63
N GLU A 21 26.72 -6.37 13.34
CA GLU A 21 25.64 -6.92 14.16
C GLU A 21 25.24 -5.94 15.27
N ILE A 22 26.21 -5.28 15.90
CA ILE A 22 25.96 -4.30 16.96
C ILE A 22 25.33 -3.02 16.38
N ILE A 23 25.79 -2.57 15.21
CA ILE A 23 25.17 -1.42 14.51
C ILE A 23 23.70 -1.73 14.18
N GLN A 24 23.43 -2.97 13.73
CA GLN A 24 22.08 -3.43 13.43
C GLN A 24 21.22 -3.51 14.69
N GLU A 25 21.74 -4.06 15.78
CA GLU A 25 21.03 -4.12 17.07
C GLU A 25 20.71 -2.72 17.60
N ILE A 26 21.66 -1.79 17.56
CA ILE A 26 21.43 -0.38 17.90
C ILE A 26 20.31 0.20 17.06
N PHE A 27 20.32 -0.06 15.74
CA PHE A 27 19.25 0.40 14.85
C PHE A 27 17.89 -0.23 15.20
N LEU A 28 17.82 -1.51 15.56
CA LEU A 28 16.55 -2.14 15.96
C LEU A 28 15.99 -1.59 17.28
N HIS A 29 16.85 -1.09 18.17
CA HIS A 29 16.42 -0.43 19.40
C HIS A 29 15.83 0.97 19.18
N CYS A 30 16.37 1.74 18.22
CA CYS A 30 15.96 3.14 18.03
C CYS A 30 15.05 3.37 16.81
N LEU A 31 15.13 2.49 15.80
CA LEU A 31 14.46 2.60 14.50
C LEU A 31 14.60 3.97 13.82
N GLU A 32 15.72 4.66 14.10
CA GLU A 32 15.99 5.99 13.55
C GLU A 32 16.45 5.86 12.09
N VAL A 33 15.54 6.14 11.16
CA VAL A 33 15.78 6.04 9.71
C VAL A 33 16.82 7.03 9.18
N ASN A 34 17.16 8.08 9.94
CA ASN A 34 18.21 9.01 9.58
C ASN A 34 19.60 8.47 9.94
N LEU A 35 19.70 7.42 10.75
CA LEU A 35 20.97 6.80 11.11
C LEU A 35 21.76 6.30 9.89
N PRO A 36 21.16 5.55 8.93
CA PRO A 36 21.79 5.26 7.64
C PRO A 36 22.22 6.49 6.82
N ARG A 37 21.63 7.66 7.04
CA ARG A 37 21.95 8.88 6.29
C ARG A 37 23.15 9.64 6.88
N ALA A 38 23.51 9.35 8.12
CA ALA A 38 24.62 10.01 8.81
C ALA A 38 25.99 9.53 8.32
N SER A 39 26.08 8.30 7.80
CA SER A 39 27.35 7.73 7.32
C SER A 39 27.13 6.64 6.27
N ILE A 40 27.99 6.61 5.25
CA ILE A 40 28.02 5.55 4.24
C ILE A 40 28.40 4.17 4.84
N HIS A 41 29.23 4.15 5.88
CA HIS A 41 29.60 2.91 6.57
C HIS A 41 28.38 2.31 7.28
N ILE A 42 27.67 3.14 8.04
CA ILE A 42 26.42 2.74 8.72
C ILE A 42 25.35 2.37 7.70
N ALA A 43 25.22 3.12 6.60
CA ALA A 43 24.28 2.80 5.53
C ALA A 43 24.51 1.39 4.99
N ARG A 44 25.77 1.02 4.74
CA ARG A 44 26.14 -0.32 4.25
C ARG A 44 25.85 -1.40 5.30
N ALA A 45 26.18 -1.16 6.57
CA ALA A 45 25.90 -2.09 7.66
C ALA A 45 24.39 -2.37 7.83
N LEU A 46 23.55 -1.36 7.62
CA LEU A 46 22.09 -1.45 7.73
C LEU A 46 21.38 -1.83 6.42
N SER A 47 22.11 -1.94 5.30
CA SER A 47 21.54 -2.32 4.00
C SER A 47 21.37 -3.83 3.88
N ASN A 48 20.45 -4.37 4.69
CA ASN A 48 20.18 -5.80 4.78
C ASN A 48 18.68 -6.07 4.59
N THR A 49 18.35 -6.92 3.62
CA THR A 49 16.97 -7.31 3.32
C THR A 49 16.25 -7.93 4.52
N VAL A 50 16.95 -8.69 5.38
CA VAL A 50 16.37 -9.28 6.60
C VAL A 50 15.92 -8.19 7.57
N LEU A 51 16.76 -7.17 7.81
CA LEU A 51 16.38 -6.02 8.63
C LEU A 51 15.16 -5.29 8.03
N TYR A 52 15.16 -5.07 6.72
CA TYR A 52 14.03 -4.43 6.06
C TYR A 52 12.73 -5.23 6.24
N THR A 53 12.79 -6.57 6.17
CA THR A 53 11.62 -7.42 6.45
C THR A 53 11.14 -7.29 7.88
N TRP A 54 12.06 -7.25 8.86
CA TRP A 54 11.69 -7.07 10.27
C TRP A 54 11.07 -5.70 10.53
N VAL A 55 11.63 -4.63 9.96
CA VAL A 55 11.07 -3.28 10.07
C VAL A 55 9.68 -3.22 9.43
N ILE A 56 9.48 -3.84 8.26
CA ILE A 56 8.15 -3.89 7.63
C ILE A 56 7.15 -4.65 8.51
N ARG A 57 7.52 -5.84 9.01
CA ARG A 57 6.66 -6.61 9.91
C ARG A 57 6.35 -5.85 11.18
N TYR A 58 7.32 -5.19 11.79
CA TYR A 58 7.14 -4.37 12.98
C TYR A 58 6.13 -3.23 12.77
N VAL A 59 6.32 -2.45 11.71
CA VAL A 59 5.58 -1.21 11.48
C VAL A 59 4.20 -1.43 10.83
N PHE A 60 4.07 -2.43 9.96
CA PHE A 60 2.88 -2.63 9.12
C PHE A 60 2.01 -3.84 9.52
N SER A 61 2.37 -4.62 10.55
CA SER A 61 1.47 -5.66 11.07
C SER A 61 0.25 -5.06 11.76
N SER A 62 -0.91 -5.71 11.63
CA SER A 62 -2.09 -5.33 12.40
C SER A 62 -1.91 -5.57 13.90
N THR A 63 -2.53 -4.71 14.71
CA THR A 63 -2.47 -4.71 16.19
C THR A 63 -3.80 -5.11 16.82
N ASN A 64 -4.48 -6.09 16.22
CA ASN A 64 -5.66 -6.68 16.83
C ASN A 64 -5.30 -7.34 18.17
N GLU A 65 -6.25 -7.35 19.10
CA GLU A 65 -6.02 -7.86 20.45
C GLU A 65 -5.61 -9.34 20.46
N SER A 66 -6.11 -10.14 19.52
CA SER A 66 -5.72 -11.56 19.43
C SER A 66 -4.27 -11.76 18.97
N ALA A 67 -3.65 -10.78 18.30
CA ALA A 67 -2.23 -10.81 17.95
C ALA A 67 -1.30 -10.59 19.16
N ARG A 68 -1.80 -10.10 20.30
CA ARG A 68 -0.99 -10.00 21.54
C ARG A 68 -0.60 -11.37 22.07
N GLN A 69 -1.38 -12.40 21.76
CA GLN A 69 -1.19 -13.75 22.29
C GLN A 69 -0.63 -14.66 21.20
N ASP A 70 0.61 -15.12 21.43
CA ASP A 70 1.26 -16.20 20.67
C ASP A 70 1.39 -15.96 19.16
N PHE A 71 1.28 -14.72 18.69
CA PHE A 71 1.45 -14.37 17.27
C PHE A 71 2.88 -13.96 16.95
N PHE A 72 3.43 -12.94 17.61
CA PHE A 72 4.79 -12.46 17.34
C PHE A 72 5.82 -13.35 18.04
N THR A 73 6.29 -14.37 17.33
CA THR A 73 7.34 -15.28 17.79
C THR A 73 8.73 -14.75 17.44
N PRO A 74 9.80 -15.14 18.18
CA PRO A 74 11.15 -14.63 17.95
C PRO A 74 11.70 -14.89 16.53
N ASP A 75 11.25 -15.95 15.87
CA ASP A 75 11.60 -16.27 14.48
C ASP A 75 10.87 -15.37 13.46
N PHE A 76 9.68 -14.88 13.81
CA PHE A 76 8.90 -14.00 12.95
C PHE A 76 9.32 -12.54 13.11
N LEU A 77 9.52 -12.11 14.35
CA LEU A 77 9.94 -10.76 14.72
C LEU A 77 10.89 -10.84 15.93
N PRO A 78 12.19 -10.58 15.75
CA PRO A 78 13.16 -10.74 16.83
C PRO A 78 13.09 -9.59 17.84
N TRP A 79 13.50 -9.88 19.07
CA TRP A 79 13.80 -8.83 20.06
C TRP A 79 14.88 -7.88 19.51
N PRO A 80 14.81 -6.55 19.76
CA PRO A 80 13.92 -5.81 20.67
C PRO A 80 12.58 -5.36 20.07
N LEU A 81 12.21 -5.82 18.88
CA LEU A 81 11.02 -5.33 18.17
C LEU A 81 9.73 -5.85 18.81
N ASP A 82 9.04 -4.99 19.55
CA ASP A 82 7.70 -5.26 20.07
C ASP A 82 6.66 -4.36 19.39
N VAL A 83 5.83 -4.98 18.55
CA VAL A 83 4.76 -4.32 17.81
C VAL A 83 3.86 -3.50 18.75
N PHE A 84 3.64 -3.92 19.99
CA PHE A 84 2.73 -3.24 20.90
C PHE A 84 3.40 -2.14 21.74
N ALA A 85 4.72 -1.93 21.61
CA ALA A 85 5.44 -0.96 22.43
C ALA A 85 5.25 0.50 21.99
N ILE A 86 4.92 0.75 20.72
CA ILE A 86 4.75 2.11 20.16
C ILE A 86 3.29 2.52 20.07
N SER A 87 3.03 3.81 20.28
CA SER A 87 1.69 4.38 20.13
C SER A 87 1.21 4.37 18.67
N PRO A 88 -0.11 4.44 18.42
CA PRO A 88 -0.65 4.53 17.06
C PRO A 88 -0.11 5.71 16.23
N ASN A 89 0.18 6.85 16.87
CA ASN A 89 0.74 8.03 16.19
C ASN A 89 2.21 7.83 15.81
N GLU A 90 3.03 7.28 16.71
CA GLU A 90 4.43 6.95 16.42
C GLU A 90 4.51 5.93 15.29
N ARG A 91 3.62 4.93 15.30
CA ARG A 91 3.50 3.96 14.21
C ARG A 91 3.15 4.64 12.89
N LYS A 92 2.14 5.50 12.84
CA LYS A 92 1.78 6.26 11.63
C LYS A 92 2.99 7.04 11.10
N ASN A 93 3.74 7.70 11.98
CA ASN A 93 4.93 8.45 11.60
C ASN A 93 6.02 7.54 11.01
N LEU A 94 6.30 6.41 11.65
CA LEU A 94 7.23 5.41 11.13
C LEU A 94 6.75 4.84 9.79
N GLN A 95 5.45 4.55 9.65
CA GLN A 95 4.86 4.09 8.38
C GLN A 95 5.11 5.08 7.25
N ASN A 96 4.79 6.37 7.46
CA ASN A 96 5.01 7.43 6.47
C ASN A 96 6.48 7.50 6.05
N VAL A 97 7.39 7.47 7.02
CA VAL A 97 8.82 7.55 6.78
C VAL A 97 9.35 6.34 6.01
N ILE A 98 8.97 5.13 6.43
CA ILE A 98 9.40 3.88 5.79
C ILE A 98 8.83 3.75 4.38
N LEU A 99 7.57 4.14 4.16
CA LEU A 99 6.98 4.23 2.82
C LEU A 99 7.76 5.20 1.92
N GLY A 100 8.41 6.23 2.47
CA GLY A 100 9.29 7.13 1.75
C GLY A 100 10.67 6.54 1.38
N CYS A 101 11.14 5.49 2.06
CA CYS A 101 12.47 4.92 1.84
C CYS A 101 12.59 4.20 0.49
N ARG A 102 13.74 4.33 -0.19
CA ARG A 102 13.97 3.69 -1.52
C ARG A 102 13.90 2.16 -1.49
N TRP A 103 14.33 1.54 -0.40
CA TRP A 103 14.33 0.08 -0.23
C TRP A 103 12.93 -0.49 0.01
N CYS A 104 11.98 0.33 0.47
CA CYS A 104 10.59 -0.09 0.66
C CYS A 104 9.91 -0.13 -0.71
N THR A 105 9.88 -1.32 -1.31
CA THR A 105 9.37 -1.58 -2.65
C THR A 105 8.21 -2.56 -2.60
N LEU A 106 7.37 -2.59 -3.64
CA LEU A 106 6.27 -3.54 -3.71
C LEU A 106 6.72 -5.00 -3.59
N PRO A 107 7.77 -5.49 -4.30
CA PRO A 107 8.18 -6.89 -4.16
C PRO A 107 8.54 -7.25 -2.72
N LEU A 108 9.18 -6.34 -1.99
CA LEU A 108 9.51 -6.55 -0.58
C LEU A 108 8.27 -6.55 0.31
N ILE A 109 7.33 -5.64 0.09
CA ILE A 109 6.05 -5.61 0.79
C ILE A 109 5.28 -6.91 0.52
N ARG A 110 5.13 -7.32 -0.74
CA ARG A 110 4.45 -8.56 -1.16
C ARG A 110 5.06 -9.81 -0.54
N LYS A 111 6.39 -9.91 -0.49
CA LYS A 111 7.10 -10.96 0.25
C LYS A 111 6.68 -10.96 1.73
N CYS A 112 6.68 -9.80 2.38
CA CYS A 112 6.24 -9.70 3.78
C CYS A 112 4.76 -10.05 3.96
N GLN A 113 3.89 -9.74 2.98
CA GLN A 113 2.48 -10.11 3.01
C GLN A 113 2.30 -11.62 2.97
N ARG A 114 2.99 -12.28 2.03
CA ARG A 114 2.99 -13.74 1.91
C ARG A 114 3.46 -14.41 3.20
N ASP A 115 4.62 -13.99 3.71
CA ASP A 115 5.18 -14.52 4.96
C ASP A 115 4.21 -14.30 6.14
N TYR A 116 3.55 -13.14 6.19
CA TYR A 116 2.59 -12.79 7.24
C TYR A 116 1.31 -13.63 7.17
N ILE A 117 0.79 -13.92 5.96
CA ILE A 117 -0.35 -14.81 5.75
C ILE A 117 0.01 -16.24 6.18
N GLU A 118 1.13 -16.77 5.70
CA GLU A 118 1.61 -18.11 6.07
C GLU A 118 1.77 -18.23 7.59
N HIS A 119 2.35 -17.20 8.23
CA HIS A 119 2.51 -17.15 9.67
C HIS A 119 1.18 -17.11 10.41
N THR A 120 0.23 -16.27 9.96
CA THR A 120 -1.12 -16.22 10.54
C THR A 120 -1.81 -17.59 10.48
N ILE A 121 -1.75 -18.25 9.33
CA ILE A 121 -2.35 -19.58 9.15
C ILE A 121 -1.68 -20.60 10.08
N ARG A 122 -0.34 -20.60 10.15
CA ARG A 122 0.40 -21.48 11.04
C ARG A 122 0.02 -21.26 12.52
N ARG A 123 -0.11 -20.01 12.96
CA ARG A 123 -0.33 -19.71 14.39
C ARG A 123 -1.80 -19.82 14.81
N LYS A 124 -2.73 -19.40 13.95
CA LYS A 124 -4.15 -19.25 14.31
C LYS A 124 -5.06 -20.28 13.67
N CYS A 125 -4.70 -20.85 12.51
CA CYS A 125 -5.54 -21.82 11.81
C CYS A 125 -5.16 -23.28 12.07
N LEU A 126 -3.93 -23.60 12.50
CA LEU A 126 -3.50 -24.99 12.71
C LEU A 126 -4.33 -25.77 13.73
N GLN A 127 -4.85 -25.06 14.74
CA GLN A 127 -5.68 -25.66 15.77
C GLN A 127 -7.13 -25.82 15.33
N LEU A 128 -7.58 -25.20 14.23
CA LEU A 128 -8.96 -25.31 13.78
C LEU A 128 -9.26 -26.69 13.17
N ASP A 129 -10.48 -27.16 13.38
CA ASP A 129 -10.97 -28.39 12.78
C ASP A 129 -11.44 -28.08 11.34
N LEU A 130 -10.55 -28.36 10.38
CA LEU A 130 -10.76 -28.16 8.94
C LEU A 130 -10.93 -29.52 8.24
N SER A 131 -11.60 -29.52 7.07
CA SER A 131 -11.56 -30.68 6.19
C SER A 131 -10.12 -30.97 5.74
N PRO A 132 -9.76 -32.24 5.46
CA PRO A 132 -8.42 -32.58 4.94
C PRO A 132 -8.05 -31.79 3.69
N GLU A 133 -9.02 -31.56 2.79
CA GLU A 133 -8.85 -30.80 1.56
C GLU A 133 -8.53 -29.33 1.86
N ASP A 134 -9.32 -28.68 2.72
CA ASP A 134 -9.11 -27.28 3.12
C ASP A 134 -7.76 -27.10 3.83
N ARG A 135 -7.34 -28.11 4.61
CA ARG A 135 -6.04 -28.10 5.28
C ARG A 135 -4.88 -28.13 4.29
N GLN A 136 -5.00 -28.91 3.21
CA GLN A 136 -3.97 -28.93 2.17
C GLN A 136 -3.89 -27.60 1.43
N ILE A 137 -5.04 -26.95 1.17
CA ILE A 137 -5.07 -25.60 0.58
C ILE A 137 -4.30 -24.60 1.47
N LEU A 138 -4.52 -24.64 2.79
CA LEU A 138 -3.81 -23.77 3.74
C LEU A 138 -2.31 -24.06 3.84
N ILE A 139 -1.89 -25.31 3.67
CA ILE A 139 -0.46 -25.67 3.63
C ILE A 139 0.20 -25.12 2.36
N ALA A 140 -0.49 -25.17 1.22
CA ALA A 140 0.00 -24.67 -0.06
C ALA A 140 -0.29 -23.17 -0.31
N ILE A 141 -0.70 -22.42 0.73
CA ILE A 141 -1.20 -21.04 0.57
C ILE A 141 -0.16 -20.07 -0.02
N GLY A 142 1.14 -20.30 0.25
CA GLY A 142 2.21 -19.49 -0.31
C GLY A 142 2.28 -19.56 -1.84
N GLU A 143 2.09 -20.76 -2.40
CA GLU A 143 2.04 -20.96 -3.86
C GLU A 143 0.78 -20.35 -4.46
N GLN A 144 -0.33 -20.38 -3.72
CA GLN A 144 -1.58 -19.76 -4.15
C GLN A 144 -1.47 -18.23 -4.15
N PHE A 145 -0.81 -17.65 -3.14
CA PHE A 145 -0.55 -16.21 -3.07
C PHE A 145 0.19 -15.72 -4.31
N ASP A 146 1.25 -16.42 -4.71
CA ASP A 146 2.08 -16.01 -5.85
C ASP A 146 1.30 -16.05 -7.19
N LYS A 147 0.25 -16.89 -7.30
CA LYS A 147 -0.65 -16.98 -8.46
C LYS A 147 -1.74 -15.90 -8.41
N ASP A 148 -2.40 -15.74 -7.27
CA ASP A 148 -3.63 -14.94 -7.17
C ASP A 148 -3.36 -13.46 -6.91
N VAL A 149 -2.18 -13.08 -6.42
CA VAL A 149 -1.83 -11.65 -6.27
C VAL A 149 -1.73 -10.90 -7.61
N GLN A 150 -1.67 -11.64 -8.72
CA GLN A 150 -1.70 -11.09 -10.09
C GLN A 150 -3.11 -11.09 -10.70
N SER A 151 -4.09 -11.70 -10.01
CA SER A 151 -5.49 -11.75 -10.44
C SER A 151 -6.21 -10.46 -10.03
N THR A 152 -7.22 -10.06 -10.80
CA THR A 152 -8.00 -8.84 -10.54
C THR A 152 -8.63 -8.89 -9.15
N PRO A 153 -8.50 -7.82 -8.33
CA PRO A 153 -9.07 -7.77 -6.99
C PRO A 153 -10.59 -7.98 -7.02
N ASP A 154 -11.13 -8.67 -5.99
CA ASP A 154 -12.57 -8.83 -5.75
C ASP A 154 -13.15 -7.47 -5.30
N GLU A 155 -13.26 -6.54 -6.24
CA GLU A 155 -13.83 -5.21 -6.03
C GLU A 155 -15.36 -5.30 -5.98
N THR A 156 -15.91 -5.09 -4.79
CA THR A 156 -17.34 -4.79 -4.68
C THR A 156 -17.61 -3.34 -5.10
N PRO A 157 -18.84 -2.98 -5.55
CA PRO A 157 -19.14 -1.68 -6.17
C PRO A 157 -18.83 -0.41 -5.34
N HIS A 158 -18.52 -0.56 -4.05
CA HIS A 158 -18.33 0.53 -3.09
C HIS A 158 -16.91 0.59 -2.49
N GLY A 159 -15.93 -0.10 -3.09
CA GLY A 159 -14.58 -0.17 -2.52
C GLY A 159 -14.53 -0.90 -1.18
N HIS A 160 -15.54 -1.74 -0.90
CA HIS A 160 -15.51 -2.65 0.23
C HIS A 160 -14.79 -3.92 -0.23
N ARG A 161 -14.04 -4.54 0.67
CA ARG A 161 -13.46 -5.85 0.40
C ARG A 161 -14.59 -6.85 0.21
N GLY A 162 -14.50 -7.67 -0.83
CA GLY A 162 -15.38 -8.81 -1.02
C GLY A 162 -15.31 -9.79 0.16
N LYS A 163 -16.01 -10.92 0.06
CA LYS A 163 -16.08 -11.88 1.17
C LYS A 163 -14.74 -12.59 1.47
N GLY A 164 -13.76 -12.45 0.58
CA GLY A 164 -12.46 -13.12 0.59
C GLY A 164 -12.23 -13.79 -0.76
N ASP A 165 -11.00 -13.77 -1.26
CA ASP A 165 -10.59 -14.49 -2.46
C ASP A 165 -10.65 -16.01 -2.22
N LEU A 166 -10.35 -16.42 -0.98
CA LEU A 166 -10.49 -17.79 -0.48
C LEU A 166 -11.31 -17.79 0.81
N ILE A 167 -12.32 -18.66 0.90
CA ILE A 167 -13.15 -18.83 2.11
C ILE A 167 -13.27 -20.31 2.44
N LEU A 168 -12.72 -20.70 3.58
CA LEU A 168 -12.75 -22.07 4.08
C LEU A 168 -13.67 -22.16 5.30
N LYS A 169 -14.36 -23.30 5.45
CA LYS A 169 -15.18 -23.58 6.64
C LYS A 169 -14.34 -24.35 7.65
N ALA A 170 -14.45 -24.00 8.91
CA ALA A 170 -13.73 -24.67 9.99
C ALA A 170 -14.57 -24.68 11.26
N LYS A 171 -14.17 -25.46 12.27
CA LYS A 171 -14.75 -25.42 13.61
C LYS A 171 -13.70 -25.04 14.65
N ILE A 172 -14.12 -24.29 15.66
CA ILE A 172 -13.29 -23.97 16.81
C ILE A 172 -13.27 -25.18 17.74
N PRO A 173 -12.08 -25.72 18.09
CA PRO A 173 -11.99 -26.86 18.99
C PRO A 173 -12.67 -26.58 20.32
N LYS A 174 -13.33 -27.60 20.87
CA LYS A 174 -13.99 -27.55 22.20
C LYS A 174 -15.20 -26.62 22.30
N SER A 175 -15.49 -25.80 21.29
CA SER A 175 -16.65 -24.90 21.28
C SER A 175 -17.77 -25.38 20.36
N ASP A 176 -17.51 -26.33 19.44
CA ASP A 176 -18.39 -26.75 18.33
C ASP A 176 -19.02 -25.59 17.53
N VAL A 177 -18.39 -24.42 17.58
CA VAL A 177 -18.82 -23.22 16.86
C VAL A 177 -18.21 -23.24 15.47
N ASP A 178 -19.08 -23.21 14.45
CA ASP A 178 -18.68 -23.04 13.07
C ASP A 178 -18.01 -21.66 12.87
N CYS A 179 -16.89 -21.66 12.18
CA CYS A 179 -16.14 -20.48 11.80
C CYS A 179 -15.74 -20.54 10.32
N LYS A 180 -15.32 -19.38 9.80
CA LYS A 180 -14.83 -19.22 8.44
C LYS A 180 -13.46 -18.58 8.48
N VAL A 181 -12.54 -19.15 7.71
CA VAL A 181 -11.23 -18.56 7.42
C VAL A 181 -11.33 -17.88 6.05
N ALA A 182 -11.23 -16.56 6.02
CA ALA A 182 -11.23 -15.77 4.79
C ALA A 182 -9.84 -15.20 4.54
N VAL A 183 -9.33 -15.33 3.31
CA VAL A 183 -8.05 -14.79 2.88
C VAL A 183 -8.28 -13.83 1.73
N TRP A 184 -7.63 -12.67 1.78
CA TRP A 184 -7.54 -11.69 0.70
C TRP A 184 -6.06 -11.56 0.31
N PHE A 185 -5.69 -12.14 -0.83
CA PHE A 185 -4.30 -12.21 -1.29
C PHE A 185 -3.76 -10.83 -1.63
N ASP A 186 -4.49 -10.05 -2.42
CA ASP A 186 -4.08 -8.70 -2.79
C ASP A 186 -3.95 -7.77 -1.56
N ALA A 187 -4.87 -7.89 -0.62
CA ALA A 187 -4.84 -7.08 0.59
C ALA A 187 -3.83 -7.55 1.65
N GLY A 188 -3.23 -8.73 1.49
CA GLY A 188 -2.36 -9.36 2.49
C GLY A 188 -3.08 -9.61 3.82
N ALA A 189 -4.34 -10.07 3.77
CA ALA A 189 -5.20 -10.16 4.95
C ALA A 189 -5.78 -11.55 5.16
N VAL A 190 -5.91 -11.95 6.43
CA VAL A 190 -6.58 -13.16 6.89
C VAL A 190 -7.55 -12.79 8.00
N GLN A 191 -8.77 -13.31 7.94
CA GLN A 191 -9.76 -13.16 9.00
C GLN A 191 -10.28 -14.54 9.39
N ILE A 192 -10.33 -14.79 10.69
CA ILE A 192 -11.00 -15.96 11.27
C ILE A 192 -12.22 -15.41 12.00
N ARG A 193 -13.42 -15.81 11.58
CA ARG A 193 -14.66 -15.28 12.14
C ARG A 193 -15.68 -16.38 12.43
N PRO A 194 -16.55 -16.23 13.43
CA PRO A 194 -17.71 -17.09 13.58
C PRO A 194 -18.57 -17.08 12.32
N SER A 195 -19.27 -18.18 12.03
CA SER A 195 -20.22 -18.27 10.92
C SER A 195 -21.54 -17.56 11.26
N SER A 196 -21.47 -16.28 11.61
CA SER A 196 -22.63 -15.39 11.76
C SER A 196 -23.02 -14.78 10.40
N GLU A 197 -24.28 -14.38 10.26
CA GLU A 197 -24.77 -13.61 9.10
C GLU A 197 -24.29 -12.15 9.11
N ILE A 198 -23.94 -11.61 10.29
CA ILE A 198 -23.49 -10.22 10.44
C ILE A 198 -21.97 -10.15 10.25
N TYR A 199 -21.54 -9.43 9.20
CA TYR A 199 -20.14 -9.12 8.95
C TYR A 199 -19.62 -8.11 9.98
N GLN A 200 -18.63 -8.49 10.78
CA GLN A 200 -17.87 -7.57 11.63
C GLN A 200 -16.40 -7.62 11.21
N GLU A 201 -15.79 -6.46 10.94
CA GLU A 201 -14.34 -6.32 10.68
C GLU A 201 -13.54 -6.36 11.98
N THR A 202 -13.85 -7.31 12.86
CA THR A 202 -13.07 -7.55 14.06
C THR A 202 -12.00 -8.59 13.74
N ASP A 203 -10.82 -8.39 14.33
CA ASP A 203 -9.74 -9.38 14.36
C ASP A 203 -9.15 -9.80 13.00
N ILE A 204 -8.93 -8.82 12.12
CA ILE A 204 -8.27 -9.06 10.83
C ILE A 204 -6.75 -8.98 10.99
N PHE A 205 -6.06 -10.08 10.66
CA PHE A 205 -4.61 -10.14 10.52
C PHE A 205 -4.25 -9.58 9.16
N ARG A 206 -3.50 -8.48 9.11
CA ARG A 206 -3.21 -7.78 7.86
C ARG A 206 -1.81 -7.21 7.84
N LEU A 207 -1.17 -7.29 6.67
CA LEU A 207 0.01 -6.53 6.32
C LEU A 207 -0.13 -6.06 4.85
N PRO A 208 0.11 -4.78 4.51
CA PRO A 208 0.26 -3.67 5.44
C PRO A 208 -1.08 -3.29 6.08
N CYS A 209 -1.05 -2.96 7.37
CA CYS A 209 -2.20 -2.49 8.14
C CYS A 209 -2.01 -1.04 8.57
N PHE A 210 -3.03 -0.24 8.33
CA PHE A 210 -3.08 1.18 8.70
C PHE A 210 -4.27 1.42 9.62
N ALA A 211 -4.11 2.32 10.59
CA ALA A 211 -5.20 2.68 11.48
C ALA A 211 -6.23 3.54 10.73
N ALA A 212 -7.51 3.15 10.76
CA ALA A 212 -8.56 3.81 9.98
C ALA A 212 -8.74 5.30 10.33
N ASN A 213 -8.48 5.69 11.57
CA ASN A 213 -8.53 7.07 12.07
C ASN A 213 -7.21 7.83 11.90
N LEU A 214 -6.13 7.14 11.56
CA LEU A 214 -4.78 7.68 11.38
C LEU A 214 -4.21 7.18 10.05
N PRO A 215 -4.82 7.55 8.91
CA PRO A 215 -4.35 7.11 7.60
C PRO A 215 -2.96 7.68 7.33
N VAL A 216 -2.18 6.90 6.58
CA VAL A 216 -0.84 7.30 6.12
C VAL A 216 -0.94 8.18 4.88
N GLN A 217 0.08 8.99 4.64
CA GLN A 217 0.18 9.74 3.40
C GLN A 217 0.84 8.87 2.35
N VAL A 218 0.26 8.79 1.15
CA VAL A 218 0.93 8.12 0.02
C VAL A 218 2.24 8.85 -0.28
N PRO A 219 3.39 8.16 -0.35
CA PRO A 219 4.69 8.81 -0.50
C PRO A 219 4.88 9.38 -1.91
N ASP A 220 5.53 10.54 -2.00
CA ASP A 220 5.80 11.23 -3.27
C ASP A 220 6.53 10.35 -4.30
N LYS A 221 7.40 9.44 -3.86
CA LYS A 221 8.14 8.54 -4.76
C LYS A 221 7.22 7.68 -5.66
N LEU A 222 5.98 7.44 -5.25
CA LEU A 222 4.97 6.69 -6.00
C LEU A 222 4.11 7.58 -6.91
N LEU A 223 4.23 8.90 -6.80
CA LEU A 223 3.39 9.89 -7.47
C LEU A 223 4.10 10.63 -8.62
N PHE A 224 5.30 10.17 -8.99
CA PHE A 224 6.09 10.76 -10.07
C PHE A 224 6.58 9.69 -11.04
N PRO A 225 6.85 10.04 -12.31
CA PRO A 225 7.49 9.15 -13.25
C PRO A 225 8.91 8.74 -12.80
N PRO A 226 9.49 7.66 -13.35
CA PRO A 226 8.90 6.78 -14.37
C PRO A 226 7.76 5.92 -13.79
N TRP A 227 6.71 5.73 -14.58
CA TRP A 227 5.59 4.83 -14.26
C TRP A 227 5.97 3.41 -14.64
N THR A 228 5.86 2.50 -13.68
CA THR A 228 6.07 1.07 -13.89
C THR A 228 4.87 0.33 -13.30
N ASP A 229 4.57 -0.87 -13.78
CA ASP A 229 3.46 -1.66 -13.24
C ASP A 229 3.62 -1.85 -11.72
N SER A 230 4.82 -2.23 -11.28
CA SER A 230 5.12 -2.37 -9.85
C SER A 230 4.90 -1.10 -9.03
N LYS A 231 5.09 0.10 -9.60
CA LYS A 231 4.79 1.37 -8.90
C LYS A 231 3.28 1.60 -8.83
N LEU A 232 2.56 1.35 -9.90
CA LEU A 232 1.11 1.54 -9.98
C LEU A 232 0.38 0.51 -9.10
N ASP A 233 0.84 -0.73 -9.08
CA ASP A 233 0.38 -1.79 -8.16
C ASP A 233 0.63 -1.38 -6.70
N PHE A 234 1.77 -0.76 -6.41
CA PHE A 234 2.06 -0.28 -5.05
C PHE A 234 1.16 0.89 -4.66
N LEU A 235 0.90 1.79 -5.61
CA LEU A 235 -0.02 2.89 -5.39
C LEU A 235 -1.43 2.38 -5.12
N GLU A 236 -1.90 1.39 -5.87
CA GLU A 236 -3.21 0.73 -5.72
C GLU A 236 -3.34 0.01 -4.37
N LEU A 237 -2.31 -0.75 -3.96
CA LEU A 237 -2.26 -1.38 -2.64
C LEU A 237 -2.43 -0.36 -1.50
N LEU A 238 -1.90 0.86 -1.66
CA LEU A 238 -1.98 1.92 -0.67
C LEU A 238 -3.22 2.81 -0.83
N SER A 239 -3.88 2.84 -1.99
CA SER A 239 -4.90 3.84 -2.30
C SER A 239 -6.14 3.74 -1.42
N MET A 240 -6.40 2.53 -0.90
CA MET A 240 -7.56 2.23 -0.06
C MET A 240 -7.36 2.57 1.42
N ASP A 241 -6.14 2.89 1.86
CA ASP A 241 -5.84 3.18 3.26
C ASP A 241 -5.02 4.45 3.46
N GLY A 242 -4.23 4.84 2.46
CA GLY A 242 -3.46 6.06 2.43
C GLY A 242 -4.21 7.19 1.72
N TYR A 243 -4.01 8.42 2.18
CA TYR A 243 -4.52 9.61 1.50
C TYR A 243 -3.46 10.24 0.60
N LEU A 244 -3.91 10.85 -0.50
CA LEU A 244 -3.04 11.59 -1.40
C LEU A 244 -2.92 13.05 -0.95
N ASP A 245 -4.04 13.73 -0.75
CA ASP A 245 -4.09 15.17 -0.51
C ASP A 245 -4.85 15.47 0.79
N GLU A 246 -4.34 16.43 1.57
CA GLU A 246 -5.04 17.01 2.74
C GLU A 246 -5.91 18.21 2.36
N ASP A 247 -5.71 18.73 1.15
CA ASP A 247 -6.44 19.87 0.60
C ASP A 247 -7.57 19.38 -0.34
N PRO A 248 -8.81 19.85 -0.16
CA PRO A 248 -9.93 19.60 -1.08
C PRO A 248 -9.64 19.95 -2.56
N GLU A 249 -8.68 20.82 -2.84
CA GLU A 249 -8.25 21.15 -4.21
C GLU A 249 -7.38 20.06 -4.86
N HIS A 250 -7.04 19.00 -4.11
CA HIS A 250 -6.35 17.81 -4.60
C HIS A 250 -5.08 18.11 -5.42
N PRO A 251 -4.13 18.92 -4.92
CA PRO A 251 -3.01 19.42 -5.70
C PRO A 251 -2.11 18.31 -6.24
N ARG A 252 -1.84 17.24 -5.48
CA ARG A 252 -1.00 16.12 -5.93
C ARG A 252 -1.76 15.28 -6.95
N ALA A 253 -2.99 14.88 -6.67
CA ALA A 253 -3.81 14.09 -7.60
C ALA A 253 -4.05 14.82 -8.93
N LYS A 254 -4.32 16.13 -8.88
CA LYS A 254 -4.47 17.03 -10.04
C LYS A 254 -3.20 17.06 -10.90
N ARG A 255 -2.05 17.26 -10.25
CA ARG A 255 -0.77 17.34 -10.96
C ARG A 255 -0.46 16.06 -11.73
N ILE A 256 -0.77 14.90 -11.15
CA ILE A 256 -0.48 13.59 -11.74
C ILE A 256 -1.28 13.37 -13.02
N LEU A 257 -2.61 13.53 -12.99
CA LEU A 257 -3.44 13.35 -14.20
C LEU A 257 -3.09 14.37 -15.27
N ARG A 258 -2.83 15.62 -14.88
CA ARG A 258 -2.37 16.65 -15.82
C ARG A 258 -1.06 16.25 -16.51
N GLN A 259 -0.13 15.64 -15.77
CA GLN A 259 1.15 15.22 -16.31
C GLN A 259 1.00 14.05 -17.28
N THR A 260 0.19 13.04 -16.96
CA THR A 260 -0.04 11.89 -17.87
C THR A 260 -0.75 12.30 -19.17
N ILE A 261 -1.69 13.25 -19.12
CA ILE A 261 -2.29 13.83 -20.33
C ILE A 261 -1.22 14.55 -21.16
N ARG A 262 -0.37 15.37 -20.52
CA ARG A 262 0.70 16.11 -21.20
C ARG A 262 1.73 15.19 -21.85
N ASP A 263 2.09 14.11 -21.15
CA ASP A 263 3.07 13.12 -21.63
C ASP A 263 2.46 12.10 -22.59
N ARG A 264 1.14 12.20 -22.85
CA ARG A 264 0.37 11.29 -23.71
C ARG A 264 0.45 9.82 -23.25
N ASP A 265 0.62 9.60 -21.95
CA ASP A 265 0.63 8.27 -21.32
C ASP A 265 -0.79 7.81 -20.98
N LEU A 266 -1.47 7.26 -21.99
CA LEU A 266 -2.86 6.82 -21.90
C LEU A 266 -3.04 5.62 -20.94
N ALA A 267 -2.06 4.71 -20.90
CA ALA A 267 -2.15 3.51 -20.08
C ALA A 267 -2.15 3.86 -18.59
N THR A 268 -1.19 4.68 -18.16
CA THR A 268 -1.14 5.17 -16.78
C THR A 268 -2.37 6.02 -16.46
N PHE A 269 -2.78 6.92 -17.36
CA PHE A 269 -3.97 7.76 -17.15
C PHE A 269 -5.23 6.94 -16.89
N LYS A 270 -5.50 5.91 -17.72
CA LYS A 270 -6.64 5.01 -17.54
C LYS A 270 -6.61 4.32 -16.17
N ARG A 271 -5.44 3.81 -15.77
CA ARG A 271 -5.28 3.09 -14.51
C ARG A 271 -5.47 3.99 -13.30
N LEU A 272 -4.92 5.21 -13.33
CA LEU A 272 -5.15 6.20 -12.27
C LEU A 272 -6.62 6.64 -12.22
N LEU A 273 -7.28 6.79 -13.38
CA LEU A 273 -8.68 7.20 -13.43
C LEU A 273 -9.63 6.15 -12.82
N SER A 274 -9.30 4.85 -12.92
CA SER A 274 -10.07 3.78 -12.30
C SER A 274 -9.82 3.62 -10.80
N MET A 275 -8.68 4.08 -10.28
CA MET A 275 -8.34 3.97 -8.86
C MET A 275 -9.30 4.76 -7.96
N ARG A 276 -9.53 4.22 -6.76
CA ARG A 276 -10.15 4.93 -5.64
C ARG A 276 -9.10 5.31 -4.62
N ILE A 277 -9.25 6.50 -4.05
CA ILE A 277 -8.31 7.07 -3.08
C ILE A 277 -9.04 7.50 -1.79
N ARG A 278 -8.35 7.46 -0.65
CA ARG A 278 -8.83 8.11 0.57
C ARG A 278 -8.50 9.60 0.60
N VAL A 279 -9.33 10.32 1.34
CA VAL A 279 -9.12 11.71 1.73
C VAL A 279 -9.32 11.84 3.25
N PRO A 280 -8.61 12.73 3.96
CA PRO A 280 -8.68 12.82 5.42
C PRO A 280 -10.06 13.20 5.98
N TRP A 281 -10.87 13.94 5.23
CA TRP A 281 -12.15 14.49 5.68
C TRP A 281 -13.37 13.63 5.32
N TYR A 282 -13.18 12.51 4.62
CA TYR A 282 -14.29 11.63 4.21
C TYR A 282 -13.96 10.18 4.49
N LYS A 283 -14.91 9.47 5.12
CA LYS A 283 -14.68 8.10 5.62
C LYS A 283 -14.52 7.07 4.50
N TYR A 284 -15.14 7.31 3.34
CA TYR A 284 -15.16 6.36 2.24
C TYR A 284 -14.17 6.77 1.14
N PRO A 285 -13.53 5.80 0.46
CA PRO A 285 -12.71 6.09 -0.71
C PRO A 285 -13.53 6.77 -1.81
N ILE A 286 -12.99 7.83 -2.38
CA ILE A 286 -13.55 8.51 -3.54
C ILE A 286 -12.85 8.04 -4.80
N ARG A 287 -13.51 8.18 -5.95
CA ARG A 287 -12.83 8.00 -7.24
C ARG A 287 -11.70 9.02 -7.37
N TRP A 288 -10.62 8.68 -8.09
CA TRP A 288 -9.53 9.63 -8.34
C TRP A 288 -10.09 11.00 -8.79
N PRO A 289 -9.75 12.11 -8.12
CA PRO A 289 -10.34 13.42 -8.40
C PRO A 289 -10.05 13.92 -9.82
N VAL A 290 -11.10 14.26 -10.55
CA VAL A 290 -11.01 14.89 -11.87
C VAL A 290 -11.55 16.30 -11.78
N LEU A 291 -10.66 17.28 -11.87
CA LEU A 291 -11.00 18.71 -11.89
C LEU A 291 -11.22 19.24 -13.32
N PRO A 292 -11.95 20.36 -13.48
CA PRO A 292 -12.24 20.98 -14.78
C PRO A 292 -10.98 21.22 -15.64
N ASN A 293 -9.86 21.57 -14.98
CA ASN A 293 -8.58 21.80 -15.63
C ASN A 293 -8.09 20.60 -16.47
N HIS A 294 -8.39 19.36 -16.06
CA HIS A 294 -7.97 18.18 -16.82
C HIS A 294 -8.65 18.09 -18.19
N PHE A 295 -9.92 18.50 -18.29
CA PHE A 295 -10.64 18.54 -19.56
C PHE A 295 -10.02 19.58 -20.51
N TYR A 296 -9.73 20.78 -20.01
CA TYR A 296 -9.03 21.81 -20.78
C TYR A 296 -7.64 21.36 -21.22
N VAL A 297 -6.89 20.68 -20.35
CA VAL A 297 -5.57 20.14 -20.70
C VAL A 297 -5.68 19.03 -21.75
N ALA A 298 -6.67 18.13 -21.63
CA ALA A 298 -6.92 17.10 -22.64
C ALA A 298 -7.25 17.72 -24.01
N LEU A 299 -8.14 18.72 -24.05
CA LEU A 299 -8.44 19.46 -25.28
C LEU A 299 -7.20 20.15 -25.87
N LYS A 300 -6.37 20.77 -25.04
CA LYS A 300 -5.16 21.48 -25.47
C LYS A 300 -4.16 20.56 -26.17
N TYR A 301 -4.02 19.32 -25.70
CA TYR A 301 -3.08 18.33 -26.24
C TYR A 301 -3.79 17.29 -27.14
N ALA A 302 -5.05 17.51 -27.51
CA ALA A 302 -5.79 16.62 -28.39
C ALA A 302 -5.38 16.88 -29.85
N ASP A 303 -4.50 16.02 -30.38
CA ASP A 303 -3.97 16.13 -31.73
C ASP A 303 -5.00 15.76 -32.82
N GLU A 304 -5.98 14.92 -32.49
CA GLU A 304 -6.94 14.34 -33.44
C GLU A 304 -8.41 14.49 -32.99
N VAL A 305 -9.34 14.22 -33.92
CA VAL A 305 -10.76 13.98 -33.60
C VAL A 305 -10.87 12.58 -32.98
N GLU A 306 -11.73 12.41 -31.98
CA GLU A 306 -11.81 11.20 -31.13
C GLU A 306 -10.58 10.93 -30.25
N ASP A 307 -9.91 11.98 -29.79
CA ASP A 307 -8.78 11.85 -28.87
C ASP A 307 -9.10 10.92 -27.67
N PRO A 308 -8.25 9.92 -27.37
CA PRO A 308 -8.57 8.89 -26.39
C PRO A 308 -8.66 9.41 -24.95
N PHE A 309 -7.96 10.50 -24.60
CA PHE A 309 -8.08 11.14 -23.28
C PHE A 309 -9.41 11.87 -23.17
N VAL A 310 -9.78 12.64 -24.21
CA VAL A 310 -11.07 13.33 -24.27
C VAL A 310 -12.23 12.34 -24.18
N ARG A 311 -12.18 11.25 -24.97
CA ARG A 311 -13.20 10.19 -24.96
C ARG A 311 -13.34 9.53 -23.59
N LEU A 312 -12.23 9.22 -22.93
CA LEU A 312 -12.26 8.58 -21.61
C LEU A 312 -12.84 9.52 -20.54
N LEU A 313 -12.41 10.79 -20.54
CA LEU A 313 -12.92 11.80 -19.63
C LEU A 313 -14.41 12.05 -19.82
N VAL A 314 -14.88 12.23 -21.05
CA VAL A 314 -16.29 12.45 -21.32
C VAL A 314 -17.13 11.22 -20.96
N SER A 315 -16.71 10.02 -21.35
CA SER A 315 -17.49 8.81 -21.09
C SER A 315 -17.59 8.43 -19.60
N GLN A 316 -16.55 8.68 -18.81
CA GLN A 316 -16.50 8.24 -17.41
C GLN A 316 -16.74 9.36 -16.39
N ARG A 317 -16.55 10.63 -16.80
CA ARG A 317 -16.41 11.79 -15.91
C ARG A 317 -17.19 13.02 -16.37
N TRP A 318 -18.20 12.86 -17.22
CA TRP A 318 -19.04 13.98 -17.69
C TRP A 318 -19.61 14.82 -16.53
N GLU A 319 -20.04 14.16 -15.46
CA GLU A 319 -20.64 14.79 -14.28
C GLU A 319 -19.66 15.64 -13.46
N ASP A 320 -18.34 15.48 -13.68
CA ASP A 320 -17.30 16.26 -12.99
C ASP A 320 -17.07 17.64 -13.66
N ILE A 321 -17.76 17.92 -14.78
CA ILE A 321 -17.73 19.23 -15.46
C ILE A 321 -18.78 20.17 -14.85
N PRO A 322 -18.42 21.41 -14.47
CA PRO A 322 -19.37 22.41 -13.97
C PRO A 322 -20.57 22.58 -14.92
N THR A 323 -21.78 22.69 -14.35
CA THR A 323 -23.01 22.71 -15.14
C THR A 323 -23.13 23.94 -16.04
N ASP A 324 -22.50 25.03 -15.63
CA ASP A 324 -22.45 26.35 -16.27
C ASP A 324 -21.33 26.50 -17.32
N ASP A 325 -20.39 25.56 -17.40
CA ASP A 325 -19.31 25.59 -18.39
C ASP A 325 -19.74 24.96 -19.73
N PHE A 326 -20.71 25.61 -20.39
CA PHE A 326 -21.23 25.19 -21.69
C PHE A 326 -20.14 25.20 -22.77
N GLN A 327 -19.23 26.17 -22.72
CA GLN A 327 -18.14 26.30 -23.68
C GLN A 327 -17.21 25.07 -23.64
N LEU A 328 -16.87 24.58 -22.46
CA LEU A 328 -16.06 23.36 -22.32
C LEU A 328 -16.80 22.13 -22.87
N LYS A 329 -18.09 21.99 -22.54
CA LYS A 329 -18.91 20.86 -23.03
C LYS A 329 -19.00 20.83 -24.55
N ASP A 330 -19.25 21.98 -25.18
CA ASP A 330 -19.33 22.10 -26.63
C ASP A 330 -18.00 21.74 -27.31
N GLN A 331 -16.87 22.22 -26.77
CA GLN A 331 -15.54 21.89 -27.28
C GLN A 331 -15.22 20.39 -27.16
N LEU A 332 -15.59 19.76 -26.04
CA LEU A 332 -15.42 18.31 -25.84
C LEU A 332 -16.26 17.50 -26.84
N MET A 333 -17.53 17.87 -27.02
CA MET A 333 -18.42 17.18 -27.96
C MET A 333 -17.99 17.36 -29.42
N ALA A 334 -17.52 18.55 -29.80
CA ALA A 334 -16.96 18.80 -31.12
C ALA A 334 -15.72 17.93 -31.39
N LYS A 335 -14.84 17.78 -30.39
CA LYS A 335 -13.65 16.93 -30.49
C LYS A 335 -13.96 15.43 -30.50
N LEU A 336 -15.13 15.01 -30.05
CA LEU A 336 -15.59 13.61 -30.12
C LEU A 336 -16.25 13.24 -31.44
N GLY A 337 -16.33 14.15 -32.41
CA GLY A 337 -17.03 13.92 -33.67
C GLY A 337 -18.56 13.88 -33.53
N THR A 338 -19.09 14.02 -32.31
CA THR A 338 -20.52 14.16 -32.00
C THR A 338 -20.95 15.63 -32.04
N GLY A 339 -20.51 16.35 -33.07
CA GLY A 339 -21.06 17.67 -33.37
C GLY A 339 -22.53 17.50 -33.76
N ILE A 340 -23.40 18.22 -33.07
CA ILE A 340 -24.83 18.36 -33.35
C ILE A 340 -24.99 18.59 -34.86
N SER A 341 -25.51 17.57 -35.56
CA SER A 341 -26.08 17.76 -36.88
C SER A 341 -27.46 18.38 -36.70
N GLY A 342 -27.55 19.70 -36.91
CA GLY A 342 -28.79 20.44 -37.15
C GLY A 342 -29.55 20.87 -35.91
#